data_AF-A0A662VF72-F1
#
_entry.id   AF-A0A662VF72-F1
#
_cell.length_a   1.000
_cell.length_b   1.000
_cell.length_c   1.000
_cell.angle_alpha   90.00
_cell.angle_beta   90.00
_cell.angle_gamma   90.00
#
_symmetry.space_group_name_H-M   'P 1'
#
loop_
_entity.id
_entity.type
_entity.pdbx_description
1 polymer ?
#
loop_
_entity_poly.entity_id
_entity_poly.type
_entity_poly.pdbx_seq_one_letter_code
_entity_poly.pdbx_strand_id
1 'polypeptide(L)'
;EKQNSTKIPSINKYNKNGKAGIFIIGGIIVEEIIDTEEIGWKKAIKKYPELKLSPHYYRYRDKPVAVIGKSFILEEPYPLMIFPRIINKDAYQLLGKEILYNMIRNNFRRSRVFETNLDKILKILK
;
A
#
# COMPACT_ATOMS: atom_id res chain seq x y z
N GLU A 1 24.63 5.45 14.67
CA GLU A 1 23.47 4.77 14.05
C GLU A 1 23.36 5.22 12.60
N LYS A 2 23.50 4.31 11.63
CA LYS A 2 23.44 4.65 10.20
C LYS A 2 21.98 4.65 9.77
N GLN A 3 21.48 5.80 9.32
CA GLN A 3 20.23 5.89 8.57
C GLN A 3 20.38 5.09 7.29
N ASN A 4 19.78 3.90 7.23
CA ASN A 4 19.60 3.17 5.97
C ASN A 4 18.63 4.01 5.12
N SER A 5 19.17 4.86 4.25
CA SER A 5 18.40 5.45 3.17
C SER A 5 18.00 4.31 2.22
N THR A 6 16.81 3.76 2.44
CA THR A 6 16.13 2.91 1.45
C THR A 6 15.91 3.76 0.21
N LYS A 7 16.90 3.74 -0.70
CA LYS A 7 16.77 4.30 -2.04
C LYS A 7 15.52 3.68 -2.65
N ILE A 8 14.53 4.53 -2.94
CA ILE A 8 13.39 4.15 -3.74
C ILE A 8 13.96 3.64 -5.07
N PRO A 9 13.61 2.43 -5.53
CA PRO A 9 14.10 1.90 -6.79
C PRO A 9 13.87 2.88 -7.94
N SER A 10 14.81 2.95 -8.87
CA SER A 10 14.71 3.92 -9.96
C SER A 10 13.53 3.58 -10.88
N ILE A 11 12.47 4.38 -10.79
CA ILE A 11 11.31 4.38 -11.72
C ILE A 11 11.70 4.77 -13.16
N ASN A 12 12.98 5.08 -13.40
CA ASN A 12 13.50 5.59 -14.68
C ASN A 12 13.13 4.75 -15.90
N LYS A 13 12.96 3.42 -15.76
CA LYS A 13 12.47 2.55 -16.85
C LYS A 13 11.04 2.89 -17.31
N TYR A 14 10.22 3.42 -16.42
CA TYR A 14 8.83 3.84 -16.66
C TYR A 14 8.67 5.34 -16.95
N ASN A 15 9.73 6.14 -16.82
CA ASN A 15 9.75 7.60 -17.09
C ASN A 15 9.61 7.98 -18.58
N LYS A 16 9.08 7.11 -19.43
CA LYS A 16 8.82 7.40 -20.85
C LYS A 16 7.56 8.26 -20.99
N ASN A 17 7.74 9.57 -21.11
CA ASN A 17 6.77 10.56 -21.62
C ASN A 17 5.42 10.60 -20.87
N GLY A 18 5.38 11.13 -19.64
CA GLY A 18 4.13 11.60 -19.02
C GLY A 18 3.05 10.53 -18.79
N LYS A 19 3.41 9.24 -18.77
CA LYS A 19 2.47 8.14 -18.57
C LYS A 19 2.23 7.92 -17.08
N ALA A 20 0.98 8.08 -16.65
CA ALA A 20 0.55 7.69 -15.30
C ALA A 20 0.42 6.17 -15.20
N GLY A 21 0.74 5.60 -14.04
CA GLY A 21 0.61 4.17 -13.79
C GLY A 21 0.38 3.85 -12.32
N ILE A 22 -0.16 2.66 -12.06
CA ILE A 22 -0.27 2.09 -10.73
C ILE A 22 0.80 1.02 -10.61
N PHE A 23 1.61 1.12 -9.56
CA PHE A 23 2.67 0.18 -9.25
C PHE A 23 2.53 -0.29 -7.80
N ILE A 24 2.85 -1.55 -7.55
CA ILE A 24 3.19 -2.00 -6.20
C ILE A 24 4.66 -1.62 -5.99
N ILE A 25 4.93 -0.84 -4.96
CA ILE A 25 6.30 -0.45 -4.56
C ILE A 25 6.71 -1.08 -3.24
N GLY A 26 5.75 -1.59 -2.47
CA GLY A 26 5.94 -2.13 -1.14
C GLY A 26 4.61 -2.40 -0.46
N GLY A 27 4.67 -2.83 0.79
CA GLY A 27 3.49 -3.16 1.59
C GLY A 27 3.83 -3.40 3.05
N ILE A 28 2.80 -3.67 3.84
CA ILE A 28 2.91 -4.08 5.24
C ILE A 28 2.22 -5.44 5.36
N ILE A 29 2.96 -6.45 5.81
CA ILE A 29 2.40 -7.73 6.22
C ILE A 29 1.83 -7.52 7.62
N VAL A 30 0.50 -7.47 7.70
CA VAL A 30 -0.23 -7.17 8.94
C VAL A 30 -0.18 -8.36 9.88
N GLU A 31 0.32 -8.14 11.09
CA GLU A 31 0.32 -9.12 12.19
C GLU A 31 -0.82 -8.82 13.17
N GLU A 32 -1.06 -7.54 13.49
CA GLU A 32 -2.13 -7.10 14.38
C GLU A 32 -2.75 -5.78 13.89
N ILE A 33 -4.08 -5.66 14.02
CA ILE A 33 -4.82 -4.40 13.80
C ILE A 33 -5.39 -3.96 15.14
N ILE A 34 -5.11 -2.72 15.53
CA ILE A 34 -5.51 -2.15 16.81
C ILE A 34 -6.58 -1.08 16.53
N ASP A 35 -7.78 -1.24 17.09
CA ASP A 35 -8.80 -0.20 17.06
C ASP A 35 -8.41 0.92 18.03
N THR A 36 -8.01 2.07 17.46
CA THR A 36 -7.51 3.20 18.25
C THR A 36 -8.62 4.08 18.79
N GLU A 37 -9.84 3.94 18.26
CA GLU A 37 -11.04 4.58 18.80
C GLU A 37 -11.45 3.92 20.11
N GLU A 38 -11.41 2.59 20.16
CA GLU A 38 -11.78 1.81 21.35
C GLU A 38 -10.74 1.92 22.48
N ILE A 39 -9.46 1.68 22.16
CA ILE A 39 -8.40 1.61 23.18
C ILE A 39 -7.85 3.01 23.51
N GLY A 40 -7.93 3.94 22.57
CA GLY A 40 -7.34 5.27 22.68
C GLY A 40 -5.83 5.26 22.38
N TRP A 41 -5.40 6.24 21.58
CA TRP A 41 -4.03 6.33 21.04
C TRP A 41 -2.92 6.29 22.10
N LYS A 42 -3.10 6.99 23.24
CA LYS A 42 -2.10 7.00 24.33
C LYS A 42 -1.90 5.62 24.95
N LYS A 43 -2.98 4.83 25.12
CA LYS A 43 -2.91 3.47 25.66
C LYS A 43 -2.32 2.52 24.63
N ALA A 44 -2.67 2.68 23.36
CA ALA A 44 -2.07 1.93 22.25
C ALA A 44 -0.54 2.13 22.21
N ILE A 45 -0.05 3.37 22.27
CA ILE A 45 1.39 3.68 22.33
C ILE A 45 2.05 3.08 23.58
N LYS A 46 1.38 3.09 24.74
CA LYS A 46 1.95 2.51 25.96
C LYS A 46 2.14 1.00 25.84
N LYS A 47 1.23 0.32 25.12
CA LYS A 47 1.30 -1.13 24.85
C LYS A 47 2.26 -1.46 23.70
N TYR A 48 2.30 -0.61 22.67
CA TYR A 48 3.11 -0.75 21.45
C TYR A 48 3.87 0.57 21.18
N PRO A 49 5.04 0.78 21.81
CA PRO A 49 5.80 2.03 21.70
C PRO A 49 6.19 2.42 20.27
N GLU A 50 6.35 1.44 19.37
CA GLU A 50 6.64 1.60 17.95
C GLU A 50 5.56 2.39 17.19
N LEU A 51 4.31 2.40 17.69
CA LEU A 51 3.22 3.18 17.10
C LEU A 51 3.47 4.69 17.12
N LYS A 52 4.40 5.19 17.94
CA LYS A 52 4.83 6.60 17.90
C LYS A 52 5.35 7.02 16.54
N LEU A 53 5.89 6.07 15.77
CA LEU A 53 6.44 6.30 14.44
C LEU A 53 5.44 5.95 13.33
N SER A 54 4.28 5.37 13.68
CA SER A 54 3.25 5.01 12.72
C SER A 54 2.54 6.27 12.22
N PRO A 55 2.30 6.42 10.91
CA PRO A 55 1.45 7.49 10.39
C PRO A 55 0.04 7.37 11.00
N HIS A 56 -0.48 8.48 11.52
CA HIS A 56 -1.69 8.54 12.35
C HIS A 56 -3.04 8.33 11.63
N TYR A 57 -3.05 7.78 10.41
CA TYR A 57 -4.23 7.89 9.54
C TYR A 57 -4.56 6.63 8.74
N TYR A 58 -4.28 5.43 9.25
CA TYR A 58 -4.94 4.25 8.69
C TYR A 58 -6.39 4.23 9.15
N ARG A 59 -7.30 4.04 8.19
CA ARG A 59 -8.73 3.85 8.46
C ARG A 59 -9.16 2.49 7.97
N TYR A 60 -9.84 1.73 8.82
CA TYR A 60 -10.47 0.45 8.50
C TYR A 60 -11.96 0.55 8.77
N ARG A 61 -12.80 0.35 7.74
CA ARG A 61 -14.27 0.53 7.82
C ARG A 61 -14.65 1.86 8.48
N ASP A 62 -14.00 2.93 8.02
CA ASP A 62 -14.11 4.31 8.53
C ASP A 62 -13.60 4.56 9.97
N LYS A 63 -13.15 3.54 10.70
CA LYS A 63 -12.55 3.69 12.02
C LYS A 63 -11.04 3.91 11.97
N PRO A 64 -10.47 4.78 12.80
CA PRO A 64 -9.03 4.94 12.89
C PRO A 64 -8.39 3.70 13.53
N VAL A 65 -7.42 3.12 12.83
CA VAL A 65 -6.69 1.94 13.31
C VAL A 65 -5.19 2.16 13.29
N ALA A 66 -4.50 1.44 14.17
CA ALA A 66 -3.05 1.26 14.06
C ALA A 66 -2.77 -0.14 13.54
N VAL A 67 -1.71 -0.28 12.74
CA VAL A 67 -1.31 -1.56 12.15
C VAL A 67 0.08 -1.89 12.66
N ILE A 68 0.22 -3.07 13.26
CA ILE A 68 1.51 -3.67 13.61
C ILE A 68 1.82 -4.73 12.56
N GLY A 69 3.05 -4.72 12.07
CA GLY A 69 3.47 -5.67 11.06
C GLY A 69 4.85 -5.39 10.49
N LYS A 70 5.24 -6.20 9.51
CA LYS A 70 6.52 -6.09 8.82
C LYS A 70 6.36 -5.38 7.49
N SER A 71 7.04 -4.26 7.32
CA SER A 71 7.07 -3.55 6.05
C SER A 71 8.08 -4.17 5.10
N PHE A 72 7.78 -4.07 3.81
CA PHE A 72 8.72 -4.40 2.74
C PHE A 72 8.63 -3.36 1.63
N ILE A 73 9.74 -3.19 0.92
CA ILE A 73 9.82 -2.40 -0.30
C ILE A 73 10.32 -3.36 -1.38
N LEU A 74 9.70 -3.32 -2.55
CA LEU A 74 10.13 -4.13 -3.67
C LEU A 74 11.39 -3.54 -4.28
N GLU A 75 12.31 -4.40 -4.69
CA GLU A 75 13.52 -3.98 -5.41
C GLU A 75 13.17 -3.38 -6.78
N GLU A 76 12.14 -3.90 -7.45
CA GLU A 76 11.58 -3.31 -8.66
C GLU A 76 10.07 -3.03 -8.49
N PRO A 77 9.57 -1.83 -8.86
CA PRO A 77 8.15 -1.53 -8.85
C PRO A 77 7.39 -2.48 -9.79
N TYR A 78 6.41 -3.18 -9.25
CA TYR A 78 5.59 -4.11 -10.01
C TYR A 78 4.43 -3.38 -10.69
N PRO A 79 4.35 -3.32 -12.03
CA PRO A 79 3.31 -2.57 -12.73
C PRO A 79 1.97 -3.31 -12.67
N LEU A 80 0.98 -2.71 -12.02
CA LEU A 80 -0.42 -3.15 -12.11
C LEU A 80 -1.11 -2.56 -13.32
N MET A 81 -0.79 -1.32 -13.67
CA MET A 81 -1.38 -0.66 -14.83
C MET A 81 -0.48 0.48 -15.32
N ILE A 82 -0.33 0.60 -16.64
CA ILE A 82 0.38 1.71 -17.28
C ILE A 82 -0.57 2.35 -18.31
N PHE A 83 -0.95 3.60 -18.06
CA PHE A 83 -1.79 4.39 -18.96
C PHE A 83 -1.00 4.78 -20.23
N PRO A 84 -1.62 4.85 -21.42
CA PRO A 84 -3.04 4.59 -21.73
C PRO A 84 -3.40 3.14 -22.03
N ARG A 85 -2.46 2.20 -21.97
CA ARG A 85 -2.58 1.00 -22.83
C ARG A 85 -2.80 -0.33 -22.14
N ILE A 86 -2.46 -0.57 -20.88
CA ILE A 86 -2.58 -1.94 -20.31
C ILE A 86 -2.89 -1.92 -18.81
N ILE A 87 -4.01 -2.55 -18.43
CA ILE A 87 -4.26 -3.05 -17.07
C ILE A 87 -3.79 -4.50 -17.04
N ASN A 88 -2.90 -4.84 -16.10
CA ASN A 88 -2.44 -6.21 -15.92
C ASN A 88 -3.60 -7.09 -15.40
N LYS A 89 -3.68 -8.35 -15.83
CA LYS A 89 -4.62 -9.35 -15.27
C LYS A 89 -4.48 -9.44 -13.75
N ASP A 90 -3.27 -9.29 -13.24
CA ASP A 90 -2.96 -9.33 -11.81
C ASP A 90 -3.61 -8.15 -11.06
N ALA A 91 -3.77 -6.99 -11.72
CA ALA A 91 -4.50 -5.88 -11.14
C ALA A 91 -5.97 -6.23 -10.91
N TYR A 92 -6.61 -6.92 -11.86
CA TYR A 92 -7.99 -7.38 -11.70
C TYR A 92 -8.11 -8.44 -10.60
N GLN A 93 -7.13 -9.33 -10.46
CA GLN A 93 -7.12 -10.34 -9.41
C GLN A 93 -6.93 -9.74 -8.00
N LEU A 94 -6.12 -8.69 -7.89
CA LEU A 94 -5.79 -8.05 -6.62
C LEU A 94 -6.86 -7.06 -6.14
N LEU A 95 -7.31 -6.19 -7.03
CA LEU A 95 -8.19 -5.06 -6.69
C LEU A 95 -9.64 -5.29 -7.13
N GLY A 96 -9.88 -6.19 -8.07
CA GLY A 96 -11.20 -6.36 -8.67
C GLY A 96 -11.54 -5.30 -9.71
N LYS A 97 -12.51 -5.62 -10.56
CA LYS A 97 -12.91 -4.81 -11.71
C LYS A 97 -13.41 -3.42 -11.28
N GLU A 98 -14.36 -3.36 -10.35
CA GLU A 98 -15.00 -2.10 -9.94
C GLU A 98 -14.01 -1.09 -9.35
N ILE A 99 -13.10 -1.56 -8.50
CA ILE A 99 -12.08 -0.70 -7.87
C ILE A 99 -11.19 -0.09 -8.95
N LEU A 100 -10.69 -0.89 -9.88
CA LEU A 100 -9.86 -0.42 -10.99
C LEU A 100 -10.59 0.61 -11.87
N TYR A 101 -11.84 0.34 -12.25
CA TYR A 101 -12.64 1.30 -13.02
C TYR A 101 -12.80 2.63 -12.28
N ASN A 102 -13.09 2.57 -10.98
CA ASN A 102 -13.21 3.77 -10.14
C ASN A 102 -11.89 4.53 -10.03
N MET A 103 -10.76 3.83 -9.90
CA MET A 103 -9.43 4.47 -9.85
C MET A 103 -9.10 5.18 -11.16
N ILE A 104 -9.34 4.52 -12.30
CA ILE A 104 -9.13 5.08 -13.64
C ILE A 104 -10.00 6.31 -13.87
N ARG A 105 -11.31 6.22 -13.57
CA ARG A 105 -12.26 7.33 -13.72
C ARG A 105 -11.86 8.56 -12.91
N ASN A 106 -11.22 8.37 -11.77
CA ASN A 106 -10.77 9.44 -10.89
C ASN A 106 -9.31 9.89 -11.14
N ASN A 107 -8.69 9.48 -12.26
CA ASN A 107 -7.29 9.79 -12.59
C ASN A 107 -6.31 9.48 -11.44
N PHE A 108 -6.56 8.41 -10.68
CA PHE A 108 -5.72 7.96 -9.56
C PHE A 108 -5.53 8.99 -8.43
N ARG A 109 -6.34 10.05 -8.37
CA ARG A 109 -6.15 11.16 -7.43
C ARG A 109 -6.50 10.87 -5.97
N ARG A 110 -7.11 9.71 -5.67
CA ARG A 110 -7.54 9.35 -4.31
C ARG A 110 -6.70 8.18 -3.77
N SER A 111 -5.90 8.45 -2.74
CA SER A 111 -5.29 7.41 -1.90
C SER A 111 -6.38 6.66 -1.16
N ARG A 112 -6.43 5.34 -1.31
CA ARG A 112 -7.37 4.46 -0.61
C ARG A 112 -6.62 3.26 -0.03
N VAL A 113 -7.08 2.77 1.11
CA VAL A 113 -6.64 1.49 1.68
C VAL A 113 -7.46 0.40 1.02
N PHE A 114 -6.80 -0.64 0.51
CA PHE A 114 -7.42 -1.80 -0.09
C PHE A 114 -7.01 -3.05 0.67
N GLU A 115 -7.99 -3.86 1.05
CA GLU A 115 -7.75 -5.17 1.65
C GLU A 115 -7.54 -6.18 0.53
N THR A 116 -6.46 -6.95 0.60
CA THR A 116 -6.23 -8.07 -0.29
C THR A 116 -5.49 -9.17 0.43
N ASN A 117 -5.67 -10.41 -0.03
CA ASN A 117 -5.08 -11.58 0.61
C ASN A 117 -3.56 -11.63 0.33
N LEU A 118 -2.76 -11.84 1.38
CA LEU A 118 -1.30 -11.90 1.30
C LEU A 118 -0.81 -12.95 0.30
N ASP A 119 -1.42 -14.14 0.25
CA ASP A 119 -1.04 -15.22 -0.65
C ASP A 119 -1.23 -14.81 -2.12
N LYS A 120 -2.26 -14.01 -2.41
CA LYS A 120 -2.46 -13.46 -3.76
C LYS A 120 -1.35 -12.49 -4.14
N ILE A 121 -0.97 -11.59 -3.22
CA ILE A 121 0.15 -10.66 -3.43
C ILE A 121 1.44 -11.46 -3.65
N LEU A 122 1.77 -12.39 -2.77
CA LEU A 122 3.00 -13.16 -2.84
C LEU A 122 3.07 -14.02 -4.11
N LYS A 123 1.94 -14.51 -4.62
CA LYS A 123 1.90 -15.26 -5.89
C LYS A 123 2.23 -14.38 -7.11
N ILE A 124 1.82 -13.11 -7.07
CA ILE A 124 2.01 -12.15 -8.17
C ILE A 124 3.42 -11.54 -8.14
N LEU A 125 4.02 -11.43 -6.95
CA LEU A 125 5.35 -10.86 -6.74
C LEU A 125 6.51 -11.88 -6.83
N LYS A 126 6.21 -13.17 -7.00
CA LYS A 126 7.19 -14.24 -7.26
C LYS A 126 7.53 -14.33 -8.74
#